data_AF-A0A0V0RDU8-F1
#
_entry.id   AF-A0A0V0RDU8-F1
#
_cell.length_a   1.000
_cell.length_b   1.000
_cell.length_c   1.000
_cell.angle_alpha   90.00
_cell.angle_beta   90.00
_cell.angle_gamma   90.00
#
_symmetry.space_group_name_H-M   'P 1'
#
loop_
_entity.id
_entity.type
_entity.pdbx_description
1 polymer ?
#
loop_
_entity_poly.entity_id
_entity_poly.type
_entity_poly.pdbx_seq_one_letter_code
_entity_poly.pdbx_strand_id
1 'polypeptide(L)'
;MSGRVNGGKVKGKAKTRSSRAGLQFPVGRIHRLLKKGNYAERIGAGGPVYLAAVMEYLTAEVLELAGNAARDNKKTRITPRHLQLAIRNDEELSEFLRGVTIAQGGVLPNINANLFPRKAEDLSKETKSSP
;
A
#
# COMPACT_ATOMS: atom_id res chain seq x y z
N MET A 1 2.30 52.03 -22.42
CA MET A 1 1.14 51.13 -22.59
C MET A 1 1.08 50.19 -21.41
N SER A 2 0.23 50.49 -20.42
CA SER A 2 0.04 49.64 -19.24
C SER A 2 -1.06 48.62 -19.53
N GLY A 3 -0.66 47.38 -19.75
CA GLY A 3 -1.57 46.25 -19.98
C GLY A 3 -2.32 45.91 -18.71
N ARG A 4 -3.56 46.37 -18.63
CA ARG A 4 -4.52 46.12 -17.55
C ARG A 4 -4.69 44.62 -17.35
N VAL A 5 -4.13 44.09 -16.27
CA VAL A 5 -4.36 42.70 -15.84
C VAL A 5 -5.85 42.57 -15.54
N ASN A 6 -6.56 41.69 -16.25
CA ASN A 6 -8.00 41.47 -16.13
C ASN A 6 -8.43 41.06 -14.70
N GLY A 7 -8.57 42.03 -13.81
CA GLY A 7 -9.01 41.89 -12.42
C GLY A 7 -10.52 42.09 -12.26
N GLY A 8 -11.35 41.38 -13.04
CA GLY A 8 -12.79 41.68 -13.08
C GLY A 8 -13.70 40.62 -13.68
N LYS A 9 -13.35 39.33 -13.62
CA LYS A 9 -14.34 38.25 -13.82
C LYS A 9 -14.62 37.61 -12.47
N VAL A 10 -15.90 37.43 -12.15
CA VAL A 10 -16.36 36.60 -11.01
C VAL A 10 -15.56 35.30 -11.09
N LYS A 11 -14.63 35.10 -10.14
CA LYS A 11 -13.76 33.93 -10.14
C LYS A 11 -14.65 32.71 -9.94
N GLY A 12 -14.95 32.00 -11.04
CA GLY A 12 -15.51 30.65 -10.96
C GLY A 12 -14.66 29.81 -10.01
N LYS A 13 -15.27 28.82 -9.34
CA LYS A 13 -14.58 27.99 -8.34
C LYS A 13 -13.24 27.50 -8.90
N ALA A 14 -12.15 27.90 -8.26
CA ALA A 14 -10.81 27.52 -8.70
C ALA A 14 -10.68 25.99 -8.63
N LYS A 15 -10.39 25.34 -9.77
CA LYS A 15 -10.10 23.90 -9.79
C LYS A 15 -8.87 23.60 -8.95
N THR A 16 -8.96 22.58 -8.10
CA THR A 16 -7.84 22.14 -7.27
C THR A 16 -6.74 21.53 -8.14
N ARG A 17 -5.50 21.51 -7.63
CA ARG A 17 -4.39 20.85 -8.33
C ARG A 17 -4.62 19.35 -8.53
N SER A 18 -5.23 18.68 -7.55
CA SER A 18 -5.62 17.26 -7.65
C SER A 18 -6.61 17.04 -8.78
N SER A 19 -7.70 17.83 -8.83
CA SER A 19 -8.70 17.74 -9.90
C SER A 19 -8.11 18.02 -11.29
N ARG A 20 -7.16 18.96 -11.41
CA ARG A 20 -6.45 19.22 -12.68
C ARG A 20 -5.54 18.07 -13.10
N ALA A 21 -4.99 17.32 -12.14
CA ALA A 21 -4.10 16.20 -12.38
C ALA A 21 -4.84 14.85 -12.50
N GLY A 22 -6.15 14.82 -12.28
CA GLY A 22 -6.94 13.58 -12.28
C GLY A 22 -6.70 12.67 -11.06
N LEU A 23 -6.19 13.22 -9.96
CA LEU A 23 -5.82 12.46 -8.77
C LEU A 23 -6.87 12.62 -7.66
N GLN A 24 -7.14 11.54 -6.93
CA GLN A 24 -7.88 11.57 -5.66
C GLN A 24 -7.01 12.10 -4.51
N PHE A 25 -5.70 11.82 -4.54
CA PHE A 25 -4.76 12.22 -3.51
C PHE A 25 -4.54 13.74 -3.48
N PRO A 26 -4.32 14.33 -2.28
CA PRO A 26 -4.29 15.77 -2.10
C PRO A 26 -2.93 16.39 -2.47
N VAL A 27 -2.72 16.70 -3.75
CA VAL A 27 -1.50 17.33 -4.30
C VAL A 27 -1.08 18.58 -3.51
N GLY A 28 -2.04 19.44 -3.13
CA GLY A 28 -1.75 20.65 -2.36
C GLY A 28 -1.21 20.38 -0.95
N ARG A 29 -1.73 19.33 -0.29
CA ARG A 29 -1.26 18.90 1.04
C ARG A 29 0.14 18.31 0.94
N ILE A 30 0.39 17.46 -0.06
CA ILE A 30 1.71 16.85 -0.28
C ILE A 30 2.75 17.93 -0.58
N HIS A 31 2.43 18.92 -1.41
CA HIS A 31 3.35 20.06 -1.65
C HIS A 31 3.71 20.79 -0.35
N ARG A 32 2.73 21.05 0.53
CA ARG A 32 2.97 21.69 1.83
C ARG A 32 3.85 20.81 2.74
N LEU A 33 3.62 19.50 2.77
CA LEU A 33 4.43 18.56 3.56
C LEU A 33 5.86 18.49 3.05
N LEU A 34 6.08 18.45 1.73
CA LEU A 34 7.42 18.49 1.13
C LEU A 34 8.19 19.76 1.51
N LYS A 35 7.53 20.92 1.52
CA LYS A 35 8.15 22.17 1.98
C LYS A 35 8.47 22.17 3.48
N LYS A 36 7.58 21.61 4.31
CA LYS A 36 7.79 21.53 5.76
C LYS A 36 8.87 20.49 6.14
N GLY A 37 9.05 19.47 5.32
CA GLY A 37 9.98 18.37 5.57
C GLY A 37 11.46 18.72 5.34
N ASN A 38 11.79 19.93 4.89
CA ASN A 38 13.17 20.38 4.66
C ASN A 38 14.00 19.46 3.74
N TYR A 39 13.36 18.79 2.78
CA TYR A 39 14.04 17.88 1.85
C TYR A 39 14.93 18.62 0.84
N ALA A 40 14.58 19.87 0.49
CA ALA A 40 15.33 20.74 -0.41
C ALA A 40 14.93 22.20 -0.18
N GLU A 41 15.78 23.14 -0.58
CA GLU A 41 15.49 24.59 -0.51
C GLU A 41 14.23 24.96 -1.33
N ARG A 42 14.05 24.33 -2.50
CA ARG A 42 12.93 24.58 -3.40
C ARG A 42 12.28 23.27 -3.83
N ILE A 43 10.95 23.28 -3.87
CA ILE A 43 10.15 22.16 -4.38
C ILE A 43 9.52 22.61 -5.71
N GLY A 44 9.90 21.93 -6.80
CA GLY A 44 9.32 22.18 -8.12
C GLY A 44 7.82 21.87 -8.16
N ALA A 45 7.07 22.57 -9.02
CA ALA A 45 5.61 22.44 -9.07
C ALA A 45 5.14 21.02 -9.44
N GLY A 46 5.89 20.30 -10.28
CA GLY A 46 5.58 18.93 -10.71
C GLY A 46 5.84 17.85 -9.66
N GLY A 47 6.83 18.02 -8.78
CA GLY A 47 7.22 17.05 -7.75
C GLY A 47 6.04 16.52 -6.90
N PRO A 48 5.22 17.39 -6.27
CA PRO A 48 4.08 16.94 -5.49
C PRO A 48 2.93 16.34 -6.32
N VAL A 49 2.87 16.57 -7.63
CA VAL A 49 1.90 15.87 -8.50
C VAL A 49 2.36 14.44 -8.70
N TYR A 50 3.63 14.26 -9.07
CA TYR A 50 4.23 12.95 -9.29
C TYR A 50 4.16 12.08 -8.04
N LEU A 51 4.59 12.62 -6.89
CA LEU A 51 4.54 11.90 -5.62
C LEU A 51 3.10 11.54 -5.22
N ALA A 52 2.13 12.43 -5.45
CA ALA A 52 0.72 12.13 -5.18
C ALA A 52 0.21 10.96 -6.05
N ALA A 53 0.58 10.94 -7.33
CA ALA A 53 0.19 9.86 -8.23
C ALA A 53 0.79 8.51 -7.81
N VAL A 54 2.08 8.48 -7.44
CA VAL A 54 2.76 7.26 -6.97
C VAL A 54 2.12 6.76 -5.65
N MET A 55 1.86 7.66 -4.70
CA MET A 55 1.19 7.29 -3.45
C MET A 55 -0.23 6.77 -3.68
N GLU A 56 -0.98 7.38 -4.59
CA GLU A 56 -2.33 6.93 -4.96
C GLU A 56 -2.29 5.55 -5.61
N TYR A 57 -1.35 5.32 -6.53
CA TYR A 57 -1.15 4.02 -7.17
C TYR A 57 -0.81 2.92 -6.15
N LEU A 58 0.20 3.12 -5.30
CA LEU A 58 0.57 2.14 -4.27
C LEU A 58 -0.58 1.87 -3.29
N THR A 59 -1.35 2.90 -2.95
CA THR A 59 -2.53 2.74 -2.08
C THR A 59 -3.60 1.90 -2.76
N ALA A 60 -3.86 2.14 -4.05
CA ALA A 60 -4.82 1.38 -4.84
C ALA A 60 -4.40 -0.09 -4.93
N GLU A 61 -3.12 -0.38 -5.22
CA GLU A 61 -2.59 -1.74 -5.31
C GLU A 61 -2.79 -2.53 -4.01
N VAL A 62 -2.38 -1.95 -2.88
CA VAL A 62 -2.56 -2.58 -1.56
C VAL A 62 -4.04 -2.80 -1.24
N LEU A 63 -4.92 -1.84 -1.58
CA LEU A 63 -6.36 -1.94 -1.32
C LEU A 63 -7.04 -2.97 -2.22
N GLU A 64 -6.62 -3.12 -3.47
CA GLU A 64 -7.14 -4.13 -4.40
C GLU A 64 -6.85 -5.54 -3.86
N LEU A 65 -5.58 -5.82 -3.55
CA LEU A 65 -5.17 -7.11 -2.99
C LEU A 65 -5.80 -7.39 -1.62
N ALA A 66 -5.86 -6.39 -0.74
CA ALA A 66 -6.52 -6.54 0.56
C ALA A 66 -8.05 -6.70 0.44
N GLY A 67 -8.66 -6.10 -0.59
CA GLY A 67 -10.06 -6.30 -0.96
C GLY A 67 -10.32 -7.74 -1.40
N ASN A 68 -9.45 -8.29 -2.24
CA ASN A 68 -9.49 -9.70 -2.65
C ASN A 68 -9.32 -10.62 -1.45
N ALA A 69 -8.32 -10.40 -0.59
CA ALA A 69 -8.14 -11.16 0.63
C ALA A 69 -9.36 -11.07 1.58
N ALA A 70 -10.03 -9.92 1.65
CA ALA A 70 -11.26 -9.78 2.44
C ALA A 70 -12.40 -10.62 1.84
N ARG A 71 -12.56 -10.58 0.51
CA ARG A 71 -13.56 -11.36 -0.22
C ARG A 71 -13.33 -12.86 -0.06
N ASP A 72 -12.11 -13.34 -0.15
CA ASP A 72 -11.73 -14.76 0.03
C ASP A 72 -12.07 -15.24 1.45
N ASN A 73 -11.92 -14.36 2.44
CA ASN A 73 -12.33 -14.61 3.82
C ASN A 73 -13.84 -14.39 4.06
N LYS A 74 -14.63 -14.23 2.99
CA LYS A 74 -16.08 -14.00 3.04
C LYS A 74 -16.46 -12.76 3.87
N LYS A 75 -15.64 -11.71 3.82
CA LYS A 75 -15.86 -10.42 4.48
C LYS A 75 -15.99 -9.31 3.45
N THR A 76 -16.76 -8.28 3.79
CA THR A 76 -16.92 -7.07 2.97
C THR A 76 -16.08 -5.89 3.46
N ARG A 77 -15.46 -6.02 4.64
CA ARG A 77 -14.64 -4.98 5.26
C ARG A 77 -13.19 -5.42 5.33
N ILE A 78 -12.29 -4.57 4.85
CA ILE A 78 -10.84 -4.74 5.00
C ILE A 78 -10.47 -4.59 6.48
N THR A 79 -9.66 -5.51 6.99
CA THR A 79 -9.12 -5.52 8.36
C THR A 79 -7.59 -5.58 8.29
N PRO A 80 -6.86 -5.33 9.39
CA PRO A 80 -5.40 -5.48 9.40
C PRO A 80 -4.92 -6.86 8.98
N ARG A 81 -5.70 -7.92 9.24
CA ARG A 81 -5.41 -9.27 8.74
C ARG A 81 -5.39 -9.32 7.22
N HIS A 82 -6.35 -8.70 6.55
CA HIS A 82 -6.41 -8.69 5.08
C HIS A 82 -5.25 -7.91 4.47
N LEU A 83 -4.84 -6.80 5.10
CA LEU A 83 -3.64 -6.06 4.70
C LEU A 83 -2.38 -6.92 4.83
N GLN A 84 -2.21 -7.63 5.95
CA GLN A 84 -1.07 -8.52 6.16
C GLN A 84 -1.04 -9.66 5.14
N LEU A 85 -2.18 -10.29 4.87
CA LEU A 85 -2.25 -11.37 3.87
C LEU A 85 -1.92 -10.85 2.46
N ALA A 86 -2.46 -9.69 2.07
CA ALA A 86 -2.18 -9.08 0.78
C ALA A 86 -0.69 -8.76 0.63
N ILE A 87 -0.12 -8.03 1.59
CA ILE A 87 1.28 -7.57 1.53
C ILE A 87 2.28 -8.72 1.58
N ARG A 88 2.02 -9.77 2.37
CA ARG A 88 3.00 -10.86 2.54
C ARG A 88 2.91 -11.95 1.47
N ASN A 89 1.78 -12.08 0.78
CA ASN A 89 1.66 -12.98 -0.37
C ASN A 89 2.13 -12.35 -1.69
N ASP A 90 2.28 -11.03 -1.73
CA ASP A 90 2.83 -10.32 -2.88
C ASP A 90 4.34 -10.06 -2.69
N GLU A 91 5.15 -10.45 -3.68
CA GLU A 91 6.61 -10.41 -3.58
C GLU A 91 7.14 -8.97 -3.51
N GLU A 92 6.63 -8.09 -4.38
CA GLU A 92 7.07 -6.70 -4.48
C GLU A 92 6.69 -5.90 -3.23
N LEU A 93 5.46 -6.04 -2.74
CA LEU A 93 4.99 -5.40 -1.52
C LEU A 93 5.66 -5.96 -0.27
N SER A 94 5.95 -7.26 -0.23
CA SER A 94 6.62 -7.87 0.92
C SER A 94 8.05 -7.34 1.07
N GLU A 95 8.76 -7.18 -0.06
CA GLU A 95 10.10 -6.58 -0.07
C GLU A 95 10.04 -5.07 0.20
N PHE A 96 9.12 -4.34 -0.44
CA PHE A 96 8.94 -2.90 -0.22
C PHE A 96 8.62 -2.56 1.25
N LEU A 97 7.84 -3.41 1.91
CA LEU A 97 7.46 -3.29 3.33
C LEU A 97 8.24 -4.25 4.24
N ARG A 98 9.47 -4.58 3.84
CA ARG A 98 10.39 -5.32 4.68
C ARG A 98 10.71 -4.51 5.95
N GLY A 99 10.61 -5.17 7.10
CA GLY A 99 10.81 -4.53 8.41
C GLY A 99 9.60 -3.75 8.96
N VAL A 100 8.51 -3.62 8.21
CA VAL A 100 7.27 -3.00 8.70
C VAL A 100 6.40 -4.04 9.44
N THR A 101 6.00 -3.72 10.67
CA THR A 101 5.03 -4.53 11.44
C THR A 101 3.62 -3.98 11.27
N ILE A 102 2.69 -4.83 10.82
CA ILE A 102 1.26 -4.49 10.73
C ILE A 102 0.59 -4.94 12.04
N ALA A 103 0.22 -3.97 12.87
CA ALA A 103 -0.52 -4.24 14.10
C ALA A 103 -1.81 -5.03 13.79
N GLN A 104 -2.09 -6.07 14.58
CA GLN A 104 -3.24 -6.97 14.39
C GLN A 104 -3.26 -7.73 13.04
N GLY A 105 -2.13 -7.82 12.33
CA GLY A 105 -2.03 -8.53 11.05
C GLY A 105 -1.87 -10.05 11.17
N GLY A 106 -1.29 -10.54 12.26
CA GLY A 106 -0.86 -11.93 12.40
C GLY A 106 0.24 -12.30 11.40
N VAL A 107 0.35 -13.58 11.04
CA VAL A 107 1.36 -14.11 10.10
C VAL A 107 0.73 -14.95 8.99
N LEU A 108 1.44 -15.15 7.87
CA LEU A 108 0.99 -16.11 6.86
C LEU A 108 0.91 -17.51 7.49
N PRO A 109 -0.18 -18.27 7.28
CA PRO A 109 -0.23 -19.65 7.72
C PRO A 109 0.85 -20.45 7.00
N ASN A 110 1.83 -20.95 7.76
CA ASN A 110 2.88 -21.81 7.24
C ASN A 110 3.31 -22.78 8.35
N ILE A 111 3.34 -24.06 8.04
CA ILE A 111 3.81 -25.11 8.94
C ILE A 111 4.98 -25.79 8.24
N ASN A 112 6.13 -25.84 8.91
CA ASN A 112 7.30 -26.54 8.37
C ASN A 112 6.94 -28.02 8.16
N ALA A 113 7.33 -28.59 7.01
CA ALA A 113 6.97 -29.95 6.63
C ALA A 113 7.36 -31.01 7.70
N ASN A 114 8.43 -30.76 8.46
CA ASN A 114 8.91 -31.65 9.52
C ASN A 114 7.96 -31.74 10.74
N LEU A 115 7.00 -30.81 10.86
CA LEU A 115 6.04 -30.77 11.95
C LEU A 115 4.74 -31.54 11.63
N PHE A 116 4.60 -32.04 10.39
CA PHE A 116 3.46 -32.90 10.09
C PHE A 116 3.62 -34.27 10.76
N PRO A 117 2.51 -34.88 11.20
CA PRO A 117 2.53 -36.25 11.67
C PRO A 117 3.15 -37.16 10.61
N ARG A 118 4.13 -37.98 11.00
CA ARG A 118 4.66 -39.02 10.12
C ARG A 118 3.50 -39.97 9.76
N LYS A 119 3.38 -40.35 8.49
CA LYS A 119 2.40 -41.36 8.08
C LYS A 119 2.68 -42.66 8.82
N ALA A 120 1.64 -43.40 9.21
CA ALA A 120 1.75 -44.65 9.97
C ALA A 120 2.64 -45.70 9.29
N GLU A 121 2.75 -45.67 7.96
CA GLU A 121 3.64 -46.52 7.17
C GLU A 121 5.13 -46.28 7.47
N ASP A 122 5.54 -45.04 7.76
CA ASP A 122 6.93 -44.69 8.04
C ASP A 122 7.34 -45.09 9.47
N LEU A 123 6.43 -44.95 10.43
CA LEU A 123 6.62 -45.43 11.81
C LEU A 123 6.84 -46.95 11.87
N SER A 124 6.13 -47.70 11.03
CA SER A 124 6.26 -49.16 10.97
C SER A 124 7.59 -49.65 10.37
N LYS A 125 8.22 -48.83 9.52
CA LYS A 125 9.53 -49.12 8.91
C LYS A 125 10.69 -48.83 9.87
N GLU A 126 10.59 -47.76 10.66
CA GLU A 126 11.59 -47.39 11.66
C GLU A 126 11.65 -48.38 12.84
N THR A 127 10.49 -48.90 13.28
CA THR A 127 10.44 -49.95 14.33
C THR A 127 11.02 -51.29 13.89
N LYS A 128 11.17 -51.54 12.58
CA LYS A 128 11.75 -52.79 12.04
C LYS A 128 13.24 -52.67 11.73
N SER A 129 13.81 -51.46 11.74
CA SER A 129 15.22 -51.21 11.42
C SER A 129 16.09 -50.82 12.61
N SER A 130 15.54 -50.84 13.83
CA SER A 130 16.33 -50.66 15.06
C SER A 130 16.85 -52.05 15.52
N PRO A 131 18.18 -52.27 15.62
CA PRO A 131 18.76 -53.53 16.08
C PRO A 131 18.51 -53.82 17.57
#